data_AF-A0A960HVW7-F1
#
_entry.id   AF-A0A960HVW7-F1
#
_cell.length_a   1.000
_cell.length_b   1.000
_cell.length_c   1.000
_cell.angle_alpha   90.00
_cell.angle_beta   90.00
_cell.angle_gamma   90.00
#
_symmetry.space_group_name_H-M   'P 1'
#
loop_
_entity.id
_entity.type
_entity.pdbx_description
1 polymer ?
#
loop_
_entity_poly.entity_id
_entity_poly.type
_entity_poly.pdbx_seq_one_letter_code
_entity_poly.pdbx_strand_id
1 'polypeptide(L)'
;MTGIARSARASRVGWSAAALAAGVAALIPVLAVLGGVLEPNTEVWRQQWETRLPGQIVASLVLVVGVSVATIVLGVGLAWLVGAHDFPGRRLFSWALVLPLALPAYILGFVITSTLGVAGPVQTWWRDAFGADAWFPEIRSMPMAILTFSLTLYPYVYLMARA
;
A
#
# COMPACT_ATOMS: atom_id res chain seq x y z
N MET A 1 -52.89 2.61 4.39
CA MET A 1 -51.45 2.98 4.52
C MET A 1 -50.63 2.03 5.40
N THR A 2 -51.15 0.86 5.81
CA THR A 2 -50.51 -0.08 6.75
C THR A 2 -49.75 -1.25 6.08
N GLY A 3 -49.98 -1.54 4.79
CA GLY A 3 -49.33 -2.65 4.06
C GLY A 3 -47.88 -2.36 3.63
N ILE A 4 -47.56 -1.12 3.26
CA ILE A 4 -46.24 -0.72 2.73
C ILE A 4 -45.16 -0.77 3.84
N ALA A 5 -45.53 -0.49 5.10
CA ALA A 5 -44.60 -0.51 6.22
C ALA A 5 -44.15 -1.93 6.61
N ARG A 6 -44.99 -2.96 6.38
CA ARG A 6 -44.65 -4.36 6.67
C ARG A 6 -43.70 -4.96 5.62
N SER A 7 -43.92 -4.67 4.33
CA SER A 7 -43.04 -5.17 3.26
C SER A 7 -41.64 -4.54 3.31
N ALA A 8 -41.56 -3.24 3.64
CA ALA A 8 -40.29 -2.53 3.81
C ALA A 8 -39.49 -2.98 5.04
N ARG A 9 -40.14 -3.54 6.06
CA ARG A 9 -39.47 -4.10 7.25
C ARG A 9 -38.97 -5.52 6.97
N ALA A 10 -39.75 -6.35 6.26
CA ALA A 10 -39.34 -7.70 5.86
C ALA A 10 -38.15 -7.69 4.88
N SER A 11 -38.11 -6.73 3.93
CA SER A 11 -36.97 -6.57 3.03
C SER A 11 -35.70 -6.17 3.77
N ARG A 12 -35.78 -5.23 4.73
CA ARG A 12 -34.63 -4.84 5.57
C ARG A 12 -34.07 -6.00 6.39
N VAL A 13 -34.94 -6.83 7.00
CA VAL A 13 -34.51 -8.01 7.75
C VAL A 13 -33.82 -9.04 6.83
N GLY A 14 -34.33 -9.25 5.62
CA GLY A 14 -33.69 -10.09 4.62
C GLY A 14 -32.29 -9.60 4.20
N TRP A 15 -32.15 -8.29 3.96
CA TRP A 15 -30.85 -7.67 3.66
C TRP A 15 -29.87 -7.74 4.83
N SER A 16 -30.34 -7.51 6.06
CA SER A 16 -29.49 -7.64 7.26
C SER A 16 -29.05 -9.09 7.47
N ALA A 17 -29.93 -10.07 7.28
CA ALA A 17 -29.58 -11.49 7.37
C ALA A 17 -28.58 -11.90 6.27
N ALA A 18 -28.76 -11.43 5.04
CA ALA A 18 -27.82 -11.66 3.95
C ALA A 18 -26.45 -11.02 4.22
N ALA A 19 -26.42 -9.79 4.73
CA ALA A 19 -25.18 -9.10 5.12
C ALA A 19 -24.46 -9.83 6.27
N LEU A 20 -25.20 -10.33 7.27
CA LEU A 20 -24.65 -11.14 8.35
C LEU A 20 -24.09 -12.46 7.84
N ALA A 21 -24.82 -13.16 6.97
CA ALA A 21 -24.36 -14.40 6.36
C ALA A 21 -23.08 -14.17 5.54
N ALA A 22 -23.03 -13.10 4.74
CA ALA A 22 -21.84 -12.70 4.00
C ALA A 22 -20.67 -12.35 4.94
N GLY A 23 -20.94 -11.63 6.03
CA GLY A 23 -19.94 -11.31 7.05
C GLY A 23 -19.37 -12.55 7.73
N VAL A 24 -20.22 -13.51 8.11
CA VAL A 24 -19.78 -14.80 8.67
C VAL A 24 -18.99 -15.60 7.64
N ALA A 25 -19.46 -15.65 6.39
CA ALA A 25 -18.74 -16.32 5.31
C ALA A 25 -17.35 -15.72 5.08
N ALA A 26 -17.21 -14.40 5.18
CA ALA A 26 -15.92 -13.72 5.07
C ALA A 26 -14.96 -14.04 6.24
N LEU A 27 -15.48 -14.45 7.40
CA LEU A 27 -14.67 -14.89 8.53
C LEU A 27 -14.17 -16.34 8.41
N ILE A 28 -14.79 -17.17 7.56
CA ILE A 28 -14.42 -18.59 7.40
C ILE A 28 -12.91 -18.79 7.17
N PRO A 29 -12.23 -18.14 6.22
CA PRO A 29 -10.80 -18.35 6.00
C PRO A 29 -9.95 -17.91 7.20
N VAL A 30 -10.35 -16.84 7.91
CA VAL A 30 -9.65 -16.37 9.11
C VAL A 30 -9.78 -17.39 10.22
N LEU A 31 -10.99 -17.91 10.45
CA LEU A 31 -11.24 -18.96 11.44
C LEU A 31 -10.51 -20.27 11.09
N ALA A 32 -10.41 -20.62 9.80
CA ALA A 32 -9.65 -21.78 9.35
C ALA A 32 -8.15 -21.64 9.67
N VAL A 33 -7.56 -20.46 9.42
CA VAL A 33 -6.16 -20.18 9.79
C VAL A 33 -5.96 -20.21 11.30
N LEU A 34 -6.87 -19.62 12.07
CA LEU A 34 -6.83 -19.63 13.54
C LEU A 34 -6.98 -21.04 14.12
N GLY A 35 -7.80 -21.89 13.49
CA GLY A 35 -7.94 -23.30 13.84
C GLY A 35 -6.61 -24.06 13.75
N GLY A 36 -5.73 -23.69 12.81
CA GLY A 36 -4.38 -24.25 12.68
C GLY A 36 -3.47 -24.00 13.89
N VAL A 37 -3.84 -23.10 14.81
CA VAL A 37 -3.13 -22.89 16.09
C VAL A 37 -3.43 -24.00 17.09
N LEU A 38 -4.60 -24.66 16.98
CA LEU A 38 -5.02 -25.73 17.90
C LEU A 38 -4.25 -27.04 17.67
N GLU A 39 -3.74 -27.25 16.45
CA GLU A 39 -2.92 -28.42 16.07
C GLU A 39 -1.62 -27.95 15.37
N PRO A 40 -0.66 -27.37 16.12
CA PRO A 40 0.53 -26.77 15.53
C PRO A 40 1.49 -27.84 14.99
N ASN A 41 1.90 -27.71 13.73
CA ASN A 41 3.01 -28.48 13.18
C ASN A 41 4.34 -27.86 13.62
N THR A 42 4.90 -28.36 14.73
CA THR A 42 6.11 -27.81 15.35
C THR A 42 7.34 -27.85 14.45
N GLU A 43 7.43 -28.84 13.54
CA GLU A 43 8.54 -28.94 12.58
C GLU A 43 8.51 -27.80 11.57
N VAL A 44 7.33 -27.54 11.00
CA VAL A 44 7.13 -26.42 10.06
C VAL A 44 7.41 -25.09 10.74
N TRP A 45 6.88 -24.88 11.95
CA TRP A 45 7.13 -23.65 12.71
C TRP A 45 8.62 -23.44 13.01
N ARG A 46 9.33 -24.49 13.43
CA ARG A 46 10.78 -24.42 13.67
C ARG A 46 11.52 -24.08 12.38
N GLN A 47 11.23 -24.76 11.27
CA GLN A 47 11.87 -24.50 9.99
C GLN A 47 11.62 -23.06 9.50
N GLN A 48 10.40 -22.54 9.66
CA GLN A 48 10.08 -21.16 9.28
C GLN A 48 10.83 -20.14 10.16
N TRP A 49 10.93 -20.41 11.47
CA TRP A 49 11.69 -19.58 12.40
C TRP A 49 13.18 -19.58 12.10
N GLU A 50 13.76 -20.71 11.74
CA GLU A 50 15.19 -20.82 11.44
C GLU A 50 15.57 -20.21 10.08
N THR A 51 14.62 -20.10 9.13
CA THR A 51 14.94 -19.72 7.74
C THR A 51 14.41 -18.36 7.31
N ARG A 52 13.12 -18.04 7.54
CA ARG A 52 12.46 -16.89 6.88
C ARG A 52 11.85 -15.88 7.83
N LEU A 53 11.20 -16.34 8.91
CA LEU A 53 10.38 -15.46 9.76
C LEU A 53 11.18 -14.31 10.38
N PRO A 54 12.36 -14.51 11.00
CA PRO A 54 13.08 -13.40 11.61
C PRO A 54 13.45 -12.32 10.60
N GLY A 55 13.93 -12.73 9.42
CA GLY A 55 14.26 -11.81 8.33
C GLY A 55 13.04 -11.04 7.82
N GLN A 56 11.89 -11.70 7.67
CA GLN A 56 10.64 -11.04 7.26
C GLN A 56 10.10 -10.07 8.30
N ILE A 57 10.22 -10.39 9.59
CA ILE A 57 9.82 -9.50 10.68
C ILE A 57 10.66 -8.23 10.64
N VAL A 58 12.00 -8.37 10.58
CA VAL A 58 12.91 -7.23 10.49
C VAL A 58 12.63 -6.40 9.23
N ALA A 59 12.50 -7.05 8.08
CA ALA A 59 12.19 -6.36 6.82
C ALA A 59 10.87 -5.58 6.90
N SER A 60 9.82 -6.17 7.49
CA SER A 60 8.52 -5.52 7.66
C SER A 60 8.61 -4.33 8.61
N LEU A 61 9.34 -4.45 9.72
CA LEU A 61 9.55 -3.35 10.66
C LEU A 61 10.31 -2.20 10.01
N VAL A 62 11.40 -2.50 9.29
CA VAL A 62 12.17 -1.50 8.54
C VAL A 62 11.30 -0.80 7.50
N LEU A 63 10.48 -1.56 6.77
CA LEU A 63 9.56 -1.01 5.79
C LEU A 63 8.51 -0.09 6.45
N VAL A 64 7.86 -0.53 7.52
CA VAL A 64 6.85 0.27 8.24
C VAL A 64 7.45 1.57 8.76
N VAL A 65 8.60 1.51 9.42
CA VAL A 65 9.27 2.70 9.96
C VAL A 65 9.71 3.63 8.83
N GLY A 66 10.38 3.09 7.81
CA GLY A 66 10.86 3.88 6.68
C GLY A 66 9.74 4.57 5.92
N VAL A 67 8.66 3.83 5.62
CA VAL A 67 7.47 4.38 4.95
C VAL A 67 6.80 5.43 5.81
N SER A 68 6.63 5.19 7.11
CA SER A 68 5.98 6.15 8.02
C SER A 68 6.75 7.47 8.05
N VAL A 69 8.08 7.41 8.23
CA VAL A 69 8.93 8.61 8.24
C VAL A 69 8.88 9.35 6.91
N ALA A 70 9.11 8.66 5.79
CA ALA A 70 9.13 9.29 4.48
C ALA A 70 7.76 9.89 4.09
N THR A 71 6.67 9.18 4.39
CA THR A 71 5.30 9.65 4.16
C THR A 71 4.98 10.89 4.99
N ILE A 72 5.39 10.93 6.26
CA ILE A 72 5.21 12.11 7.13
C ILE A 72 6.00 13.30 6.59
N VAL A 73 7.28 13.12 6.30
CA VAL A 73 8.14 14.19 5.79
C VAL A 73 7.60 14.76 4.48
N LEU A 74 7.25 13.89 3.52
CA LEU A 74 6.69 14.32 2.24
C LEU A 74 5.31 14.98 2.40
N GLY A 75 4.38 14.31 3.10
CA GLY A 75 3.00 14.77 3.24
C GLY A 75 2.91 16.09 3.99
N VAL A 76 3.58 16.21 5.15
CA VAL A 76 3.59 17.45 5.95
C VAL A 76 4.36 18.55 5.24
N GLY A 77 5.53 18.24 4.66
CA GLY A 77 6.33 19.24 3.94
C GLY A 77 5.57 19.86 2.75
N LEU A 78 4.87 19.03 1.98
CA LEU A 78 4.05 19.49 0.85
C LEU A 78 2.78 20.22 1.32
N ALA A 79 2.16 19.80 2.42
CA ALA A 79 1.03 20.50 3.02
C ALA A 79 1.43 21.90 3.51
N TRP A 80 2.58 22.00 4.18
CA TRP A 80 3.14 23.28 4.61
C TRP A 80 3.49 24.18 3.43
N LEU A 81 4.13 23.64 2.37
CA LEU A 81 4.47 24.42 1.18
C LEU A 81 3.22 25.02 0.51
N VAL A 82 2.18 24.20 0.31
CA VAL A 82 0.93 24.63 -0.34
C VAL A 82 0.04 25.43 0.61
N GLY A 83 0.17 25.27 1.92
CA GLY A 83 -0.62 25.98 2.93
C GLY A 83 -0.05 27.36 3.28
N ALA A 84 1.26 27.45 3.47
CA ALA A 84 1.95 28.61 4.01
C ALA A 84 2.51 29.58 2.95
N HIS A 85 2.65 29.17 1.68
CA HIS A 85 3.20 30.01 0.61
C HIS A 85 2.21 30.24 -0.53
N ASP A 86 2.19 31.47 -1.06
CA ASP A 86 1.50 31.83 -2.29
C ASP A 86 2.48 31.90 -3.47
N PHE A 87 2.42 30.91 -4.35
CA PHE A 87 3.25 30.80 -5.55
C PHE A 87 2.41 30.57 -6.81
N PRO A 88 2.89 30.98 -8.00
CA PRO A 88 2.16 30.76 -9.25
C PRO A 88 1.98 29.26 -9.49
N GLY A 89 0.73 28.83 -9.68
CA GLY A 89 0.40 27.40 -9.86
C GLY A 89 0.02 26.64 -8.57
N ARG A 90 -0.08 27.30 -7.42
CA ARG A 90 -0.52 26.71 -6.13
C ARG A 90 -1.78 25.84 -6.27
N ARG A 91 -2.79 26.31 -7.02
CA ARG A 91 -4.05 25.57 -7.22
C ARG A 91 -3.84 24.26 -8.00
N LEU A 92 -2.97 24.26 -9.00
CA LEU A 92 -2.62 23.06 -9.76
C LEU A 92 -1.89 22.05 -8.86
N PHE A 93 -0.87 22.50 -8.12
CA PHE A 93 -0.13 21.65 -7.18
C PHE A 93 -1.05 21.05 -6.11
N SER A 94 -1.91 21.87 -5.50
CA SER A 94 -2.84 21.44 -4.45
C SER A 94 -3.76 20.29 -4.89
N TRP A 95 -4.16 20.28 -6.16
CA TRP A 95 -4.94 19.20 -6.76
C TRP A 95 -4.06 18.02 -7.21
N ALA A 96 -2.94 18.30 -7.87
CA ALA A 96 -2.04 17.28 -8.42
C ALA A 96 -1.45 16.37 -7.34
N LEU A 97 -1.17 16.90 -6.15
CA LEU A 97 -0.65 16.13 -5.01
C LEU A 97 -1.63 15.08 -4.47
N VAL A 98 -2.91 15.17 -4.82
CA VAL A 98 -3.92 14.18 -4.46
C VAL A 98 -4.05 13.08 -5.52
N LEU A 99 -3.65 13.34 -6.77
CA LEU A 99 -3.76 12.38 -7.89
C LEU A 99 -3.12 11.01 -7.63
N PRO A 100 -1.97 10.88 -6.96
CA PRO A 100 -1.37 9.57 -6.72
C PRO A 100 -2.26 8.62 -5.93
N LEU A 101 -3.23 9.14 -5.17
CA LEU A 101 -4.21 8.33 -4.43
C LEU A 101 -5.09 7.45 -5.35
N ALA A 102 -5.17 7.80 -6.64
CA ALA A 102 -5.88 6.99 -7.64
C ALA A 102 -5.09 5.75 -8.09
N LEU A 103 -3.78 5.68 -7.82
CA LEU A 103 -2.93 4.57 -8.21
C LEU A 103 -2.67 3.63 -7.03
N PRO A 104 -3.04 2.35 -7.12
CA PRO A 104 -2.61 1.35 -6.15
C PRO A 104 -1.08 1.23 -6.11
N ALA A 105 -0.52 0.97 -4.93
CA ALA A 105 0.92 0.78 -4.74
C ALA A 105 1.50 -0.30 -5.67
N TYR A 106 0.72 -1.35 -5.97
CA TYR A 106 1.08 -2.39 -6.93
C TYR A 106 1.36 -1.83 -8.34
N ILE A 107 0.51 -0.92 -8.84
CA ILE A 107 0.69 -0.34 -10.18
C ILE A 107 1.95 0.50 -10.21
N LEU A 108 2.17 1.34 -9.20
CA LEU A 108 3.38 2.16 -9.12
C LEU A 108 4.65 1.30 -9.05
N GLY A 109 4.64 0.24 -8.24
CA GLY A 109 5.76 -0.70 -8.15
C GLY A 109 6.03 -1.44 -9.47
N PHE A 110 4.97 -1.83 -10.19
CA PHE A 110 5.08 -2.42 -11.52
C PHE A 110 5.73 -1.44 -12.50
N VAL A 111 5.23 -0.20 -12.57
CA VAL A 111 5.76 0.85 -13.46
C VAL A 111 7.22 1.17 -13.16
N ILE A 112 7.58 1.27 -11.88
CA ILE A 112 8.98 1.48 -11.44
C ILE A 112 9.85 0.31 -11.92
N THR A 113 9.41 -0.92 -11.69
CA THR A 113 10.19 -2.13 -12.05
C THR A 113 10.30 -2.31 -13.56
N SER A 114 9.23 -2.03 -14.31
CA SER A 114 9.23 -2.15 -15.77
C SER A 114 10.06 -1.05 -16.44
N THR A 115 10.14 0.13 -15.82
CA THR A 115 10.83 1.29 -16.39
C THR A 115 12.32 1.30 -16.02
N LEU A 116 12.62 1.10 -14.74
CA LEU A 116 13.97 1.20 -14.18
C LEU A 116 14.67 -0.15 -14.02
N GLY A 117 13.96 -1.27 -14.08
CA GLY A 117 14.56 -2.58 -13.89
C GLY A 117 15.50 -2.99 -15.04
N VAL A 118 16.11 -4.16 -14.90
CA VAL A 118 17.18 -4.67 -15.80
C VAL A 118 16.76 -4.77 -17.26
N ALA A 119 15.49 -5.07 -17.53
CA ALA A 119 14.93 -5.11 -18.89
C ALA A 119 14.19 -3.81 -19.28
N GLY A 120 14.18 -2.82 -18.39
CA GLY A 120 13.48 -1.57 -18.59
C GLY A 120 14.22 -0.62 -19.54
N PRO A 121 13.49 0.28 -20.21
CA PRO A 121 14.05 1.22 -21.18
C PRO A 121 15.17 2.09 -20.59
N VAL A 122 15.07 2.48 -19.31
CA VAL A 122 16.06 3.35 -18.67
C VAL A 122 17.39 2.62 -18.45
N GLN A 123 17.36 1.41 -17.93
CA GLN A 123 18.58 0.65 -17.68
C GLN A 123 19.20 0.13 -18.99
N THR A 124 18.38 -0.18 -20.00
CA THR A 124 18.88 -0.50 -21.35
C THR A 124 19.61 0.68 -21.97
N TRP A 125 18.99 1.87 -21.98
CA TRP A 125 19.64 3.09 -22.46
C TRP A 125 20.93 3.40 -21.69
N TRP A 126 20.93 3.21 -20.36
CA TRP A 126 22.11 3.41 -19.52
C TRP A 126 23.28 2.51 -19.93
N ARG A 127 23.02 1.21 -20.15
CA ARG A 127 24.04 0.27 -20.61
C ARG A 127 24.52 0.55 -22.03
N ASP A 128 23.63 1.00 -22.92
CA ASP A 128 24.02 1.37 -24.28
C ASP A 128 24.94 2.59 -24.28
N ALA A 129 24.73 3.54 -23.37
CA ALA A 129 25.52 4.77 -23.27
C ALA A 129 26.85 4.60 -22.51
N PHE A 130 26.86 3.80 -21.44
CA PHE A 130 27.99 3.69 -20.51
C PHE A 130 28.68 2.33 -20.49
N GLY A 131 28.18 1.35 -21.28
CA GLY A 131 28.70 -0.01 -21.38
C GLY A 131 27.82 -1.05 -20.69
N ALA A 132 27.90 -2.30 -21.14
CA ALA A 132 27.06 -3.40 -20.65
C ALA A 132 27.20 -3.66 -19.14
N ASP A 133 28.40 -3.41 -18.58
CA ASP A 133 28.72 -3.58 -17.17
C ASP A 133 28.56 -2.29 -16.35
N ALA A 134 27.96 -1.24 -16.93
CA ALA A 134 27.71 0.02 -16.22
C ALA A 134 26.87 -0.23 -14.96
N TRP A 135 27.37 0.25 -13.82
CA TRP A 135 26.68 0.11 -12.55
C TRP A 135 25.33 0.84 -12.57
N PHE A 136 24.31 0.19 -12.02
CA PHE A 136 22.97 0.74 -11.87
C PHE A 136 22.37 0.26 -10.53
N PRO A 137 21.64 1.12 -9.80
CA PRO A 137 21.08 0.76 -8.50
C PRO A 137 20.06 -0.38 -8.60
N GLU A 138 20.06 -1.27 -7.61
CA GLU A 138 19.09 -2.36 -7.54
C GLU A 138 17.68 -1.85 -7.30
N ILE A 139 16.79 -2.08 -8.26
CA ILE A 139 15.40 -1.58 -8.20
C ILE A 139 14.53 -2.42 -7.27
N ARG A 140 14.80 -3.73 -7.15
CA ARG A 140 14.07 -4.63 -6.25
C ARG A 140 14.69 -4.61 -4.85
N SER A 141 14.76 -3.42 -4.26
CA SER A 141 15.43 -3.17 -2.98
C SER A 141 14.52 -2.54 -1.94
N MET A 142 14.92 -2.62 -0.67
CA MET A 142 14.17 -2.04 0.47
C MET A 142 13.94 -0.52 0.31
N PRO A 143 14.94 0.31 -0.07
CA PRO A 143 14.71 1.75 -0.26
C PRO A 143 13.68 2.05 -1.35
N MET A 144 13.69 1.29 -2.45
CA MET A 144 12.72 1.46 -3.53
C MET A 144 11.31 1.03 -3.10
N ALA A 145 11.19 -0.01 -2.27
CA ALA A 145 9.92 -0.37 -1.66
C ALA A 145 9.39 0.76 -0.76
N ILE A 146 10.24 1.31 0.12
CA ILE A 146 9.90 2.46 0.97
C ILE A 146 9.43 3.65 0.12
N LEU A 147 10.16 3.99 -0.94
CA LEU A 147 9.80 5.09 -1.84
C LEU A 147 8.45 4.84 -2.51
N THR A 148 8.23 3.65 -3.07
CA THR A 148 6.99 3.28 -3.77
C THR A 148 5.77 3.41 -2.86
N PHE A 149 5.85 2.84 -1.65
CA PHE A 149 4.76 2.93 -0.68
C PHE A 149 4.57 4.37 -0.21
N SER A 150 5.64 5.12 0.05
CA SER A 150 5.54 6.51 0.51
C SER A 150 4.91 7.41 -0.55
N LEU A 151 5.26 7.25 -1.83
CA LEU A 151 4.64 7.98 -2.93
C LEU A 151 3.15 7.68 -3.10
N THR A 152 2.72 6.48 -2.71
CA THR A 152 1.30 6.10 -2.73
C THR A 152 0.55 6.62 -1.51
N LEU A 153 1.21 6.66 -0.35
CA LEU A 153 0.58 6.93 0.95
C LEU A 153 0.69 8.40 1.39
N TYR A 154 1.65 9.18 0.88
CA TYR A 154 1.80 10.58 1.27
C TYR A 154 0.54 11.44 1.05
N PRO A 155 -0.33 11.18 0.04
CA PRO A 155 -1.53 11.99 -0.14
C PRO A 155 -2.47 11.92 1.06
N TYR A 156 -2.52 10.79 1.79
CA TYR A 156 -3.34 10.67 3.00
C TYR A 156 -2.84 11.61 4.11
N VAL A 157 -1.52 11.68 4.33
CA VAL A 157 -0.93 12.59 5.32
C VAL A 157 -1.06 14.04 4.86
N TYR A 158 -0.81 14.31 3.58
CA TYR A 158 -0.97 15.63 2.97
C TYR A 158 -2.39 16.18 3.18
N LEU A 159 -3.42 15.35 2.93
CA LEU A 159 -4.82 15.76 3.10
C LEU A 159 -5.16 16.06 4.57
N MET A 160 -4.64 15.26 5.52
CA MET A 160 -4.85 15.54 6.94
C MET A 160 -4.11 16.77 7.44
N ALA A 161 -2.87 16.99 6.98
CA ALA A 161 -2.04 18.11 7.44
C ALA A 161 -2.42 19.46 6.80
N ARG A 162 -3.15 19.43 5.67
CA ARG A 162 -3.68 20.63 4.99
C ARG A 162 -5.05 21.07 5.50
N ALA A 163 -5.82 20.14 6.10
CA ALA A 163 -7.18 20.40 6.59
C ALA A 163 -7.16 21.37 7.78
#